data_AF-A0A0P9FXE7-F1
#
_entry.id   AF-A0A0P9FXE7-F1
#
_cell.length_a   1.000
_cell.length_b   1.000
_cell.length_c   1.000
_cell.angle_alpha   90.00
_cell.angle_beta   90.00
_cell.angle_gamma   90.00
#
_symmetry.space_group_name_H-M   'P 1'
#
loop_
_entity.id
_entity.type
_entity.pdbx_description
1 polymer ?
#
loop_
_entity_poly.entity_id
_entity_poly.type
_entity_poly.pdbx_seq_one_letter_code
_entity_poly.pdbx_strand_id
1 'polypeptide(L)'
;MCIRMLLKDENVDSVLALSSVGSPSKIFDQYPPAIGNQLAEFEKIMMEWESTRGITGLIERIKKYQKPVILAAPPTSGEESEALREFEKNGIVVHPTPERAIRILAYLTKYAEDRKKKSKV
;
A
#
# COMPACT_ATOMS: atom_id res chain seq x y z
N MET A 1 6.48 -11.55 2.53
CA MET A 1 5.50 -10.51 2.90
C MET A 1 4.30 -11.14 3.60
N CYS A 2 4.00 -10.69 4.82
CA CYS A 2 2.98 -11.20 5.74
C CYS A 2 1.53 -11.01 5.27
N ILE A 3 1.28 -10.10 4.32
CA ILE A 3 -0.08 -9.78 3.82
C ILE A 3 -0.85 -11.00 3.29
N ARG A 4 -0.15 -12.01 2.74
CA ARG A 4 -0.80 -13.25 2.28
C ARG A 4 -1.57 -13.97 3.40
N MET A 5 -1.07 -13.95 4.63
CA MET A 5 -1.76 -14.59 5.75
C MET A 5 -3.04 -13.84 6.09
N LEU A 6 -2.98 -12.51 6.15
CA LEU A 6 -4.16 -11.66 6.36
C LEU A 6 -5.21 -11.84 5.26
N LEU A 7 -4.78 -11.91 4.00
CA LEU A 7 -5.70 -12.11 2.87
C LEU A 7 -6.37 -13.49 2.88
N LYS A 8 -5.73 -14.52 3.47
CA LYS A 8 -6.31 -15.87 3.59
C LYS A 8 -7.29 -16.01 4.75
N ASP A 9 -7.13 -15.23 5.82
CA ASP A 9 -7.89 -15.40 7.06
C ASP A 9 -9.36 -14.99 6.89
N GLU A 10 -10.30 -15.92 7.04
CA GLU A 10 -11.73 -15.65 6.88
C GLU A 10 -12.29 -14.58 7.82
N ASN A 11 -11.60 -14.29 8.93
CA ASN A 11 -11.98 -13.25 9.89
C ASN A 11 -11.51 -11.85 9.49
N VAL A 12 -10.79 -11.72 8.37
CA VAL A 12 -10.29 -10.45 7.85
C VAL A 12 -11.09 -10.06 6.61
N ASP A 13 -11.93 -9.03 6.73
CA ASP A 13 -12.72 -8.51 5.61
C ASP A 13 -11.89 -7.61 4.66
N SER A 14 -10.88 -6.91 5.18
CA SER A 14 -10.06 -5.96 4.43
C SER A 14 -8.70 -5.75 5.08
N VAL A 15 -7.74 -5.24 4.31
CA VAL A 15 -6.39 -4.93 4.79
C VAL A 15 -6.03 -3.48 4.49
N LEU A 16 -5.60 -2.75 5.52
CA LEU A 16 -4.91 -1.48 5.36
C LEU A 16 -3.40 -1.73 5.47
N ALA A 17 -2.67 -1.50 4.38
CA ALA A 17 -1.22 -1.61 4.37
C ALA A 17 -0.59 -0.22 4.39
N LEU A 18 0.14 0.08 5.47
CA LEU A 18 0.84 1.34 5.68
C LEU A 18 2.31 1.16 5.32
N SER A 19 2.88 2.13 4.60
CA SER A 19 4.29 2.15 4.21
C SER A 19 4.75 0.88 3.50
N SER A 20 3.83 0.24 2.76
CA SER A 20 4.07 -1.05 2.12
C SER A 20 4.62 -0.95 0.70
N VAL A 21 4.71 0.27 0.17
CA VAL A 21 5.12 0.57 -1.20
C VAL A 21 5.77 1.95 -1.26
N GLY A 22 6.78 2.12 -2.10
CA GLY A 22 7.51 3.35 -2.33
C GLY A 22 8.75 3.47 -1.43
N SER A 23 9.88 3.86 -2.02
CA SER A 23 11.08 4.22 -1.26
C SER A 23 10.79 5.46 -0.39
N PRO A 24 11.08 5.43 0.92
CA PRO A 24 10.76 6.53 1.82
C PRO A 24 11.82 7.64 1.75
N SER A 25 12.22 8.09 0.56
CA SER A 25 13.29 9.06 0.32
C SER A 25 13.16 10.31 1.22
N LYS A 26 11.93 10.85 1.33
CA LYS A 26 11.67 12.06 2.15
C LYS A 26 11.70 11.82 3.66
N ILE A 27 11.53 10.58 4.10
CA ILE A 27 11.70 10.23 5.52
C ILE A 27 13.20 10.19 5.86
N PHE A 28 14.06 9.90 4.88
CA PHE A 28 15.50 9.88 5.05
C PHE A 28 16.11 11.27 5.26
N ASP A 29 15.45 12.34 4.81
CA ASP A 29 15.86 13.74 5.07
C ASP A 29 15.91 14.10 6.57
N GLN A 30 15.26 13.31 7.44
CA GLN A 30 15.25 13.53 8.88
C GLN A 30 16.49 12.98 9.60
N TYR A 31 17.32 12.21 8.88
CA TYR A 31 18.48 11.55 9.45
C TYR A 31 19.79 12.36 9.23
N PRO A 32 20.80 12.18 10.10
CA PRO A 32 22.06 12.91 9.98
C PRO A 32 22.80 12.62 8.65
N PRO A 33 23.47 13.62 8.04
CA PRO A 33 24.22 13.45 6.78
C PRO A 33 25.29 12.36 6.81
N ALA A 34 25.81 12.04 8.00
CA ALA A 34 26.82 11.00 8.22
C ALA A 34 26.39 9.61 7.72
N ILE A 35 25.09 9.34 7.63
CA ILE A 35 24.55 8.07 7.11
C ILE A 35 23.91 8.22 5.72
N GLY A 36 24.04 9.38 5.07
CA GLY A 36 23.40 9.67 3.78
C GLY A 36 23.73 8.65 2.68
N ASN A 37 24.98 8.20 2.59
CA ASN A 37 25.37 7.18 1.60
C ASN A 37 24.70 5.83 1.85
N GLN A 38 24.55 5.42 3.11
CA GLN A 38 23.88 4.17 3.48
C GLN A 38 22.38 4.24 3.19
N LEU A 39 21.77 5.41 3.41
CA LEU A 39 20.36 5.64 3.11
C LEU A 39 20.11 5.63 1.61
N ALA A 40 20.99 6.23 0.81
CA ALA A 40 20.91 6.20 -0.66
C ALA A 40 21.08 4.77 -1.22
N GLU A 41 21.98 3.98 -0.65
CA GLU A 41 22.15 2.57 -1.04
C GLU A 41 20.93 1.72 -0.65
N PHE A 42 20.39 1.95 0.56
CA PHE A 42 19.16 1.30 1.00
C PHE A 42 17.94 1.66 0.14
N GLU A 43 17.79 2.94 -0.23
CA GLU A 43 16.78 3.41 -1.17
C GLU A 43 16.87 2.67 -2.51
N LYS A 44 18.09 2.55 -3.07
CA LYS A 44 18.30 1.83 -4.32
C LYS A 44 17.90 0.35 -4.23
N ILE A 45 18.31 -0.34 -3.17
CA ILE A 45 17.95 -1.75 -2.93
C ILE A 45 16.43 -1.91 -2.81
N MET A 46 15.77 -1.00 -2.10
CA MET A 46 14.32 -1.01 -1.92
C MET A 46 13.59 -0.78 -3.25
N MET A 47 14.03 0.19 -4.05
CA MET A 47 13.46 0.44 -5.39
C MET A 47 13.62 -0.77 -6.32
N GLU A 48 14.79 -1.41 -6.36
CA GLU A 48 15.01 -2.61 -7.16
C GLU A 48 14.12 -3.78 -6.71
N TRP A 49 13.96 -3.97 -5.40
CA TRP A 49 13.06 -4.98 -4.84
C TRP A 49 11.58 -4.73 -5.19
N GLU A 50 11.17 -3.47 -5.16
CA GLU A 50 9.83 -3.03 -5.52
C GLU A 50 9.54 -3.27 -7.02
N SER A 51 10.43 -2.81 -7.91
CA SER A 51 10.25 -2.94 -9.36
C SER A 51 10.30 -4.38 -9.88
N THR A 52 11.04 -5.30 -9.23
CA THR A 52 11.26 -6.64 -9.81
C THR A 52 10.29 -7.72 -9.34
N ARG A 53 9.89 -7.76 -8.07
CA ARG A 53 9.13 -8.90 -7.51
C ARG A 53 8.10 -8.54 -6.45
N GLY A 54 8.31 -7.46 -5.71
CA GLY A 54 7.43 -7.06 -4.60
C GLY A 54 6.02 -6.73 -5.08
N ILE A 55 5.93 -5.95 -6.14
CA ILE A 55 4.68 -5.32 -6.60
C ILE A 55 3.80 -6.29 -7.37
N THR A 56 4.34 -6.93 -8.40
CA THR A 56 3.59 -7.94 -9.17
C THR A 56 3.05 -9.03 -8.25
N GLY A 57 3.88 -9.54 -7.32
CA GLY A 57 3.45 -10.55 -6.36
C GLY A 57 2.41 -10.05 -5.35
N LEU A 58 2.37 -8.76 -5.02
CA LEU A 58 1.31 -8.17 -4.21
C LEU A 58 0.01 -8.04 -5.02
N ILE A 59 0.08 -7.49 -6.23
CA ILE A 59 -1.07 -7.34 -7.14
C ILE A 59 -1.73 -8.69 -7.42
N GLU A 60 -0.94 -9.73 -7.73
CA GLU A 60 -1.44 -11.09 -7.94
C GLU A 60 -2.19 -11.63 -6.72
N ARG A 61 -1.68 -11.38 -5.51
CA ARG A 61 -2.36 -11.81 -4.27
C ARG A 61 -3.66 -11.03 -4.06
N ILE A 62 -3.66 -9.72 -4.29
CA ILE A 62 -4.87 -8.89 -4.19
C ILE A 62 -5.95 -9.41 -5.15
N LYS A 63 -5.59 -9.62 -6.42
CA LYS A 63 -6.50 -10.18 -7.44
C LYS A 63 -6.99 -11.59 -7.08
N LYS A 64 -6.10 -12.43 -6.55
CA LYS A 64 -6.43 -13.82 -6.18
C LYS A 64 -7.41 -13.92 -5.01
N TYR A 65 -7.19 -13.13 -3.96
CA TYR A 65 -7.99 -13.23 -2.73
C TYR A 65 -9.22 -12.34 -2.74
N GLN A 66 -9.28 -11.34 -3.64
CA GLN A 66 -10.43 -10.46 -3.85
C GLN A 66 -10.92 -9.69 -2.62
N LYS A 67 -10.08 -9.61 -1.58
CA LYS A 67 -10.35 -8.76 -0.41
C LYS A 67 -9.88 -7.34 -0.69
N PRO A 68 -10.64 -6.31 -0.29
CA PRO A 68 -10.20 -4.93 -0.38
C PRO A 68 -8.85 -4.72 0.32
N VAL A 69 -7.90 -4.15 -0.42
CA VAL A 69 -6.61 -3.71 0.13
C VAL A 69 -6.47 -2.23 -0.11
N ILE A 70 -6.38 -1.47 0.98
CA ILE A 70 -6.10 -0.03 0.95
C ILE A 70 -4.62 0.16 1.19
N LEU A 71 -3.93 0.82 0.25
CA LEU A 71 -2.51 1.10 0.36
C LEU A 71 -2.30 2.56 0.76
N ALA A 72 -1.40 2.80 1.71
CA ALA A 72 -0.94 4.14 2.05
C ALA A 72 0.58 4.22 2.00
N ALA A 73 1.10 5.19 1.28
CA ALA A 73 2.53 5.44 1.16
C ALA A 73 2.79 6.95 1.19
N PRO A 74 3.82 7.42 1.92
CA PRO A 74 4.23 8.81 1.84
C PRO A 74 4.73 9.14 0.42
N PRO A 75 4.58 10.38 -0.05
CA PRO A 75 5.06 10.79 -1.37
C PRO A 75 6.58 10.67 -1.47
N THR A 76 7.06 10.02 -2.53
CA THR A 76 8.49 9.93 -2.88
C THR A 76 9.00 11.26 -3.42
N SER A 77 10.31 11.56 -3.29
CA SER A 77 10.90 12.83 -3.76
C SER A 77 11.27 12.87 -5.24
N GLY A 78 11.20 11.75 -5.95
CA GLY A 78 11.43 11.65 -7.40
C GLY A 78 10.16 11.33 -8.19
N GLU A 79 10.28 11.44 -9.53
CA GLU A 79 9.30 11.08 -10.57
C GLU A 79 8.36 9.95 -10.14
N GLU A 80 7.06 10.06 -10.50
CA GLU A 80 6.02 9.07 -10.20
C GLU A 80 6.58 7.64 -10.19
N SER A 81 6.75 7.09 -8.99
CA SER A 81 7.38 5.79 -8.80
C SER A 81 6.70 4.77 -9.71
N GLU A 82 7.50 4.02 -10.48
CA GLU A 82 7.03 2.95 -11.37
C GLU A 82 6.09 1.99 -10.62
N ALA A 83 6.37 1.81 -9.33
CA ALA A 83 5.52 1.09 -8.41
C ALA A 83 4.08 1.59 -8.34
N LEU A 84 3.93 2.89 -8.11
CA LEU A 84 2.63 3.56 -7.98
C LEU A 84 1.86 3.47 -9.29
N ARG A 85 2.54 3.68 -10.42
CA ARG A 85 1.95 3.53 -11.75
C ARG A 85 1.46 2.11 -12.01
N GLU A 86 2.20 1.11 -11.57
CA GLU A 86 1.79 -0.29 -11.73
C GLU A 86 0.57 -0.65 -10.87
N PHE A 87 0.48 -0.14 -9.64
CA PHE A 87 -0.75 -0.27 -8.85
C PHE A 87 -1.94 0.41 -9.53
N GLU A 88 -1.77 1.64 -10.02
CA GLU A 88 -2.84 2.39 -10.69
C GLU A 88 -3.33 1.72 -11.97
N LYS A 89 -2.43 1.21 -12.82
CA LYS A 89 -2.79 0.40 -14.01
C LYS A 89 -3.64 -0.82 -13.66
N ASN A 90 -3.47 -1.36 -12.46
CA ASN A 90 -4.21 -2.51 -11.95
C ASN A 90 -5.46 -2.11 -11.13
N GLY A 91 -5.84 -0.82 -11.16
CA GLY A 91 -7.02 -0.30 -10.46
C GLY A 91 -6.86 -0.19 -8.95
N ILE A 92 -5.61 -0.22 -8.45
CA ILE A 92 -5.30 -0.13 -7.02
C ILE A 92 -4.73 1.27 -6.76
N VAL A 93 -5.46 2.06 -5.97
CA VAL A 93 -5.03 3.42 -5.63
C VAL A 93 -4.16 3.38 -4.38
N VAL A 94 -2.99 4.02 -4.44
CA VAL A 94 -2.13 4.24 -3.27
C VAL A 94 -2.41 5.64 -2.73
N HIS A 95 -2.78 5.73 -1.45
CA HIS A 95 -3.10 7.00 -0.82
C HIS A 95 -1.86 7.66 -0.22
N PRO A 96 -1.74 9.00 -0.37
CA PRO A 96 -0.54 9.74 0.05
C PRO A 96 -0.35 9.81 1.57
N THR A 97 -1.40 9.58 2.37
CA THR A 97 -1.30 9.62 3.83
C THR A 97 -2.12 8.49 4.49
N PRO A 98 -1.69 8.00 5.66
CA PRO A 98 -2.44 7.04 6.46
C PRO A 98 -3.86 7.54 6.79
N GLU A 99 -4.02 8.81 7.14
CA GLU A 99 -5.31 9.39 7.52
C GLU A 99 -6.32 9.32 6.38
N ARG A 100 -5.86 9.57 5.15
CA ARG A 100 -6.71 9.44 3.95
C ARG A 100 -7.12 8.00 3.73
N ALA A 101 -6.19 7.06 3.87
CA ALA A 101 -6.48 5.63 3.73
C ALA A 101 -7.46 5.13 4.80
N ILE A 102 -7.30 5.56 6.05
CA ILE A 102 -8.22 5.23 7.15
C ILE A 102 -9.62 5.77 6.90
N ARG A 103 -9.75 7.03 6.42
CA ARG A 103 -11.07 7.61 6.08
C ARG A 103 -11.79 6.82 4.99
N ILE A 104 -11.05 6.33 4.00
CA ILE A 104 -11.60 5.50 2.92
C ILE A 104 -12.06 4.16 3.45
N LEU A 105 -11.23 3.50 4.28
CA LEU A 105 -11.62 2.25 4.93
C LEU A 105 -12.89 2.44 5.77
N ALA A 106 -12.96 3.48 6.60
CA ALA A 106 -14.13 3.78 7.42
C ALA A 106 -15.40 4.01 6.55
N TYR A 107 -15.27 4.71 5.42
CA TYR A 107 -16.37 4.89 4.48
C TYR A 107 -16.83 3.57 3.86
N LEU A 108 -15.91 2.70 3.43
CA LEU A 108 -16.23 1.40 2.85
C LEU A 108 -16.95 0.50 3.87
N THR A 109 -16.50 0.48 5.12
CA THR A 109 -17.15 -0.26 6.21
C THR A 109 -18.57 0.25 6.42
N LYS A 110 -18.76 1.56 6.55
CA LYS A 110 -20.09 2.16 6.72
C LYS A 110 -21.01 1.83 5.54
N TYR A 111 -20.52 1.96 4.32
CA TYR A 111 -21.29 1.66 3.12
C TYR A 111 -21.72 0.18 3.06
N ALA A 112 -20.83 -0.74 3.46
CA ALA A 112 -21.13 -2.17 3.55
C ALA A 112 -22.23 -2.45 4.59
N GLU A 113 -22.20 -1.79 5.75
CA GLU A 113 -23.26 -1.89 6.77
C GLU A 113 -24.61 -1.37 6.25
N ASP A 114 -24.61 -0.21 5.59
CA ASP A 114 -25.81 0.39 5.03
C ASP A 114 -26.44 -0.50 3.95
N ARG A 115 -25.62 -1.14 3.11
CA ARG A 115 -26.09 -2.14 2.14
C ARG A 115 -26.69 -3.37 2.81
N LYS A 116 -26.04 -3.91 3.86
CA LYS A 116 -26.58 -5.05 4.63
C LYS A 116 -27.93 -4.73 5.26
N LYS A 117 -28.14 -3.51 5.76
CA LYS A 117 -29.44 -3.07 6.30
C LYS A 117 -30.52 -3.02 5.23
N LYS A 118 -30.19 -2.46 4.05
CA LYS A 118 -31.14 -2.35 2.93
C LYS A 118 -31.53 -3.68 2.29
N SER A 119 -30.64 -4.68 2.31
CA SER A 119 -30.94 -6.03 1.80
C SER A 119 -31.79 -6.90 2.73
N LYS A 120 -32.07 -6.45 3.96
CA LYS A 120 -32.92 -7.13 4.93
C LYS A 120 -34.36 -6.56 4.99
N VAL A 121 -34.66 -5.59 4.14
CA VAL A 121 -36.00 -5.02 3.91
C VAL A 121 -36.49 -5.51 2.56
#